data_AF-S4Y9S6-F1
#
_entry.id   AF-S4Y9S6-F1
#
_cell.length_a   1.000
_cell.length_b   1.000
_cell.length_c   1.000
_cell.angle_alpha   90.00
_cell.angle_beta   90.00
_cell.angle_gamma   90.00
#
_symmetry.space_group_name_H-M   'P 1'
#
loop_
_entity.id
_entity.type
_entity.pdbx_description
1 polymer ?
#
loop_
_entity_poly.entity_id
_entity_poly.type
_entity_poly.pdbx_seq_one_letter_code
_entity_poly.pdbx_strand_id
1 'polypeptide(L)'
;MGRGLSRGVTLVEVLIVVTIMAIIAGGATLVLWPKLEAAKVRSAYTGASVIKTAADQYQNLGAGGEGCPTLQALVSAKQIDANKTDDPWGQPYRIKCEESEIRVYSLGKDKKEGSPDDIRDNMRQSEINKIAEM
;
A
#
# COMPACT_ATOMS: atom_id res chain seq x y z
N MET A 1 -17.55 -43.79 -38.36
CA MET A 1 -18.13 -43.59 -37.01
C MET A 1 -17.14 -44.12 -35.97
N GLY A 2 -16.29 -43.26 -35.42
CA GLY A 2 -15.34 -43.65 -34.38
C GLY A 2 -16.05 -43.78 -33.04
N ARG A 3 -16.13 -45.00 -32.50
CA ARG A 3 -16.67 -45.25 -31.16
C ARG A 3 -15.63 -44.78 -30.15
N GLY A 4 -15.84 -43.61 -29.56
CA GLY A 4 -15.08 -43.18 -28.38
C GLY A 4 -15.35 -44.18 -27.26
N LEU A 5 -14.34 -44.95 -26.89
CA LEU A 5 -14.38 -45.82 -25.72
C LEU A 5 -14.52 -44.92 -24.49
N SER A 6 -15.71 -44.90 -23.89
CA SER A 6 -15.92 -44.29 -22.57
C SER A 6 -15.08 -45.05 -21.55
N ARG A 7 -13.90 -44.52 -21.23
CA ARG A 7 -13.05 -45.05 -20.16
C ARG A 7 -13.68 -44.65 -18.83
N GLY A 8 -14.09 -45.64 -18.04
CA GLY A 8 -14.57 -45.44 -16.68
C GLY A 8 -13.42 -44.96 -15.78
N VAL A 9 -13.72 -44.03 -14.88
CA VAL A 9 -12.78 -43.52 -13.89
C VAL A 9 -12.82 -44.43 -12.66
N THR A 10 -11.66 -44.74 -12.06
CA THR A 10 -11.63 -45.60 -10.85
C THR A 10 -11.83 -44.77 -9.59
N LEU A 11 -12.41 -45.36 -8.54
CA LEU A 11 -12.57 -44.69 -7.24
C LEU A 11 -11.23 -44.26 -6.64
N VAL A 12 -10.18 -45.06 -6.85
CA VAL A 12 -8.82 -44.78 -6.39
C VAL A 12 -8.23 -43.56 -7.09
N GLU A 13 -8.46 -43.45 -8.40
CA GLU A 13 -7.98 -42.31 -9.20
C GLU A 13 -8.63 -41.00 -8.76
N VAL A 14 -9.95 -41.01 -8.51
CA VAL A 14 -10.64 -39.83 -7.96
C VAL A 14 -10.14 -39.51 -6.55
N LEU A 15 -9.90 -40.52 -5.70
CA LEU A 15 -9.43 -40.32 -4.33
C LEU A 15 -8.05 -39.65 -4.32
N ILE A 16 -7.07 -40.17 -5.08
CA ILE A 16 -5.72 -39.60 -5.15
C ILE A 16 -5.78 -38.15 -5.66
N VAL A 17 -6.59 -37.86 -6.68
CA VAL A 17 -6.73 -36.52 -7.24
C VAL A 17 -7.30 -35.55 -6.20
N VAL A 18 -8.37 -35.93 -5.49
CA VAL A 18 -8.97 -35.08 -4.45
C VAL A 18 -8.02 -34.89 -3.27
N THR A 19 -7.25 -35.91 -2.90
CA THR A 19 -6.23 -35.79 -1.84
C THR A 19 -5.14 -34.79 -2.22
N ILE A 20 -4.60 -34.87 -3.44
CA ILE A 20 -3.57 -33.93 -3.91
C ILE A 20 -4.14 -32.50 -3.99
N MET A 21 -5.37 -32.34 -4.49
CA MET A 21 -6.05 -31.05 -4.53
C MET A 21 -6.26 -30.46 -3.12
N ALA A 22 -6.64 -31.27 -2.13
CA ALA A 22 -6.82 -30.82 -0.75
C ALA A 22 -5.49 -30.34 -0.11
N ILE A 23 -4.38 -31.04 -0.36
CA ILE A 23 -3.05 -30.66 0.13
C ILE A 23 -2.60 -29.34 -0.49
N ILE A 24 -2.75 -29.18 -1.81
CA ILE A 24 -2.35 -27.96 -2.52
C ILE A 24 -3.22 -26.76 -2.10
N ALA A 25 -4.54 -26.97 -2.01
CA ALA A 25 -5.48 -25.93 -1.59
C ALA A 25 -5.20 -25.43 -0.16
N GLY A 26 -4.75 -26.31 0.75
CA GLY A 26 -4.39 -25.94 2.11
C GLY A 26 -3.10 -25.12 2.25
N GLY A 27 -2.17 -25.20 1.31
CA GLY A 27 -0.83 -24.62 1.44
C GLY A 27 -0.61 -23.23 0.83
N ALA A 28 -1.45 -22.80 -0.12
CA ALA A 28 -1.11 -21.67 -0.99
C ALA A 28 -1.34 -20.27 -0.38
N THR A 29 -2.14 -20.13 0.67
CA THR A 29 -2.64 -18.81 1.12
C THR A 29 -1.81 -18.14 2.22
N LEU A 30 -0.99 -18.89 2.97
CA LEU A 30 -0.39 -18.36 4.21
C LEU A 30 0.92 -17.57 4.02
N VAL A 31 1.64 -17.74 2.90
CA VAL A 31 3.01 -17.20 2.77
C VAL A 31 3.06 -15.78 2.18
N LEU A 32 2.07 -15.37 1.39
CA LEU A 32 2.12 -14.12 0.62
C LEU A 32 1.63 -12.89 1.38
N TRP A 33 0.76 -13.07 2.37
CA TRP A 33 0.11 -11.98 3.09
C TRP A 33 1.06 -11.02 3.81
N PRO A 34 2.06 -11.47 4.60
CA PRO A 34 2.92 -10.56 5.34
C PRO A 34 3.83 -9.74 4.42
N LYS A 35 4.24 -10.32 3.28
CA LYS A 35 5.07 -9.61 2.29
C LYS A 35 4.29 -8.48 1.61
N LEU A 36 3.00 -8.70 1.36
CA LEU A 36 2.13 -7.67 0.79
C LEU A 36 1.95 -6.50 1.77
N GLU A 37 1.69 -6.77 3.04
CA GLU A 37 1.55 -5.71 4.05
C GLU A 37 2.85 -4.92 4.23
N ALA A 38 3.99 -5.60 4.31
CA ALA A 38 5.30 -4.93 4.33
C ALA A 38 5.55 -4.05 3.08
N ALA A 39 5.11 -4.51 1.91
CA ALA A 39 5.21 -3.73 0.68
C ALA A 39 4.30 -2.49 0.69
N LYS A 40 3.08 -2.60 1.24
CA LYS A 40 2.19 -1.45 1.45
C LYS A 40 2.83 -0.42 2.36
N VAL A 41 3.39 -0.81 3.51
CA VAL A 41 4.07 0.11 4.42
C VAL A 41 5.20 0.88 3.72
N ARG A 42 6.04 0.19 2.94
CA ARG A 42 7.11 0.84 2.16
C ARG A 42 6.57 1.76 1.07
N SER A 43 5.54 1.33 0.35
CA SER A 43 4.87 2.15 -0.66
C SER A 43 4.25 3.41 -0.04
N ALA A 44 3.66 3.29 1.14
CA ALA A 44 3.08 4.40 1.87
C ALA A 44 4.16 5.44 2.23
N TYR A 45 5.30 4.99 2.75
CA TYR A 45 6.46 5.84 3.04
C TYR A 45 7.00 6.55 1.80
N THR A 46 7.18 5.83 0.70
CA THR A 46 7.63 6.42 -0.57
C THR A 46 6.64 7.46 -1.09
N GLY A 47 5.33 7.18 -1.04
CA GLY A 47 4.31 8.13 -1.45
C GLY A 47 4.30 9.40 -0.59
N ALA A 48 4.43 9.26 0.74
CA ALA A 48 4.55 10.40 1.64
C ALA A 48 5.77 11.27 1.31
N SER A 49 6.93 10.65 1.05
CA SER A 49 8.15 11.34 0.65
C SER A 49 7.99 12.11 -0.68
N VAL A 50 7.36 11.50 -1.68
CA VAL A 50 7.08 12.14 -2.98
C VAL A 50 6.15 13.35 -2.81
N ILE A 51 5.08 13.20 -2.04
CA ILE A 51 4.13 14.30 -1.79
C ILE A 51 4.82 15.43 -1.01
N LYS A 52 5.69 15.10 -0.05
CA LYS A 52 6.50 16.11 0.65
C LYS A 52 7.34 16.90 -0.34
N THR A 53 8.12 16.23 -1.20
CA THR A 53 8.96 16.91 -2.20
C THR A 53 8.14 17.81 -3.11
N ALA A 54 6.96 17.35 -3.54
CA ALA A 54 6.05 18.17 -4.34
C ALA A 54 5.49 19.38 -3.56
N ALA A 55 5.21 19.21 -2.27
CA ALA A 55 4.75 20.28 -1.39
C ALA A 55 5.83 21.33 -1.14
N ASP A 56 7.07 20.89 -0.91
CA ASP A 56 8.24 21.77 -0.75
C ASP A 56 8.47 22.56 -2.04
N GLN A 57 8.41 21.89 -3.20
CA GLN A 57 8.53 22.54 -4.51
C GLN A 57 7.42 23.58 -4.72
N TYR A 58 6.18 23.25 -4.36
CA TYR A 58 5.04 24.15 -4.48
C TYR A 58 5.21 25.42 -3.63
N GLN A 59 5.73 25.30 -2.40
CA GLN A 59 6.07 26.46 -1.57
C GLN A 59 7.22 27.28 -2.15
N ASN A 60 8.30 26.62 -2.61
CA ASN A 60 9.47 27.30 -3.16
C ASN A 60 9.17 28.11 -4.43
N LEU A 61 8.15 27.71 -5.21
CA LEU A 61 7.69 28.46 -6.39
C LEU A 61 6.80 29.67 -6.04
N GLY A 62 6.51 29.91 -4.75
CA GLY A 62 5.64 30.99 -4.30
C GLY A 62 4.15 30.76 -4.61
N ALA A 63 3.77 29.58 -5.11
CA ALA A 63 2.41 29.26 -5.51
C ALA A 63 1.47 29.02 -4.30
N GLY A 64 2.03 28.73 -3.11
CA GLY A 64 1.27 28.43 -1.90
C GLY A 64 0.93 29.60 -0.98
N GLY A 65 1.46 30.80 -1.23
CA GLY A 65 1.35 31.91 -0.26
C GLY A 65 1.91 31.54 1.13
N GLU A 66 1.39 32.15 2.19
CA GLU A 66 1.72 31.83 3.60
C GLU A 66 0.98 30.56 4.11
N GLY A 67 0.20 29.89 3.26
CA GLY A 67 -0.66 28.78 3.65
C GLY A 67 0.01 27.41 3.53
N CYS A 68 -0.41 26.47 4.39
CA CYS A 68 0.00 25.08 4.25
C CYS A 68 -0.61 24.45 2.98
N PRO A 69 0.19 23.82 2.09
CA PRO A 69 -0.34 23.24 0.86
C PRO A 69 -1.29 22.09 1.15
N THR A 70 -2.35 22.01 0.34
CA THR A 70 -3.30 20.90 0.36
C THR A 70 -3.01 19.97 -0.82
N LEU A 71 -3.38 18.68 -0.70
CA LEU A 71 -3.27 17.73 -1.80
C LEU A 71 -3.94 18.24 -3.09
N GLN A 72 -5.11 18.88 -2.94
CA GLN A 72 -5.84 19.44 -4.08
C GLN A 72 -5.06 20.56 -4.78
N ALA A 73 -4.35 21.40 -4.03
CA ALA A 73 -3.50 22.44 -4.58
C ALA A 73 -2.33 21.83 -5.37
N LEU A 74 -1.70 20.78 -4.84
CA LEU A 74 -0.61 20.07 -5.53
C LEU A 74 -1.07 19.39 -6.82
N VAL A 75 -2.28 18.79 -6.83
CA VAL A 75 -2.89 18.22 -8.04
C VAL A 75 -3.18 19.31 -9.06
N SER A 76 -3.78 20.43 -8.63
CA SER A 76 -4.15 21.55 -9.51
C SER A 76 -2.92 22.23 -10.12
N ALA A 77 -1.83 22.31 -9.37
CA ALA A 77 -0.54 22.82 -9.80
C ALA A 77 0.29 21.80 -10.62
N LYS A 78 -0.28 20.62 -10.93
CA LYS A 78 0.35 19.52 -11.65
C LYS A 78 1.68 19.06 -11.04
N GLN A 79 1.82 19.21 -9.72
CA GLN A 79 2.99 18.71 -8.98
C GLN A 79 2.83 17.23 -8.63
N ILE A 80 1.59 16.76 -8.46
CA ILE A 80 1.26 15.34 -8.26
C ILE A 80 0.08 14.93 -9.14
N ASP A 81 0.03 13.65 -9.50
CA ASP A 81 -1.12 13.06 -10.18
C ASP A 81 -2.27 12.87 -9.19
N ALA A 82 -3.52 13.06 -9.63
CA ALA A 82 -4.71 12.80 -8.81
C ALA A 82 -4.80 11.36 -8.30
N ASN A 83 -4.18 10.41 -9.00
CA ASN A 83 -4.16 8.99 -8.60
C ASN A 83 -3.11 8.67 -7.52
N LYS A 84 -2.30 9.65 -7.10
CA LYS A 84 -1.22 9.49 -6.10
C LYS A 84 -1.52 10.22 -4.78
N THR A 85 -2.77 10.63 -4.56
CA THR A 85 -3.20 11.30 -3.34
C THR A 85 -3.49 10.33 -2.20
N ASP A 86 -3.73 9.06 -2.52
CA ASP A 86 -4.19 8.05 -1.60
C ASP A 86 -3.07 7.06 -1.27
N ASP A 87 -3.06 6.61 -0.02
CA ASP A 87 -2.17 5.59 0.49
C ASP A 87 -2.61 4.17 0.03
N PRO A 88 -1.80 3.13 0.29
CA PRO A 88 -2.13 1.76 -0.10
C PRO A 88 -3.37 1.15 0.56
N TRP A 89 -3.97 1.82 1.55
CA TRP A 89 -5.21 1.43 2.22
C TRP A 89 -6.41 2.30 1.80
N GLY A 90 -6.21 3.18 0.81
CA GLY A 90 -7.23 4.06 0.23
C GLY A 90 -7.60 5.23 1.14
N GLN A 91 -6.68 5.68 2.00
CA GLN A 91 -6.84 6.93 2.73
C GLN A 91 -6.01 8.03 2.08
N PRO A 92 -6.54 9.26 1.94
CA PRO A 92 -5.74 10.37 1.45
C PRO A 92 -4.60 10.67 2.42
N TYR A 93 -3.41 10.93 1.89
CA TYR A 93 -2.29 11.40 2.70
C TYR A 93 -2.65 12.71 3.43
N ARG A 94 -2.05 12.91 4.60
CA ARG A 94 -2.23 14.13 5.39
C ARG A 94 -0.98 14.97 5.28
N ILE A 95 -1.17 16.25 4.96
CA ILE A 95 -0.12 17.26 4.95
C ILE A 95 -0.32 18.12 6.20
N LYS A 96 0.72 18.25 7.01
CA LYS A 96 0.78 19.17 8.15
C LYS A 96 2.00 20.07 7.98
N CYS A 97 1.83 21.35 8.27
CA CYS A 97 2.93 22.28 8.36
C CYS A 97 3.24 22.48 9.84
N GLU A 98 4.38 21.94 10.27
CA GLU A 98 4.86 22.08 11.64
C GLU A 98 6.00 23.10 11.61
N GLU A 99 5.75 24.27 12.20
CA GLU A 99 6.66 25.42 12.21
C GLU A 99 7.06 25.87 10.80
N SER A 100 8.16 25.34 10.28
CA SER A 100 8.77 25.68 8.98
C SER A 100 9.03 24.43 8.12
N GLU A 101 8.56 23.26 8.52
CA GLU A 101 8.71 22.02 7.74
C GLU A 101 7.36 21.45 7.35
N ILE A 102 7.26 21.03 6.09
CA ILE A 102 6.11 20.27 5.61
C ILE A 102 6.32 18.81 6.00
N ARG A 103 5.33 18.27 6.72
CA ARG A 103 5.24 16.87 7.10
C ARG A 103 4.11 16.20 6.35
N VAL A 104 4.38 14.99 5.88
CA VAL A 104 3.40 14.17 5.17
C VAL A 104 3.34 12.80 5.80
N TYR A 105 2.12 12.34 6.09
CA TYR A 105 1.92 11.05 6.74
C TYR A 105 0.68 10.32 6.22
N SER A 106 0.74 9.00 6.30
CA SER A 106 -0.32 8.04 6.01
C SER A 106 -0.87 7.50 7.34
N LEU A 107 -2.19 7.31 7.42
CA LEU A 107 -2.88 6.77 8.60
C LEU A 107 -2.68 5.26 8.78
N GLY A 108 -2.01 4.62 7.83
CA GLY A 108 -1.69 3.20 7.92
C GLY A 108 -2.92 2.32 7.72
N LYS A 109 -2.80 1.09 8.21
CA LYS A 109 -3.79 0.03 8.03
C LYS A 109 -5.02 0.27 8.88
N ASP A 110 -4.85 0.84 10.08
CA ASP A 110 -5.92 1.06 11.04
C ASP A 110 -6.79 2.28 10.72
N LYS A 111 -6.28 3.17 9.85
CA LYS A 111 -6.94 4.40 9.36
C LYS A 111 -7.23 5.41 10.47
N LYS A 112 -6.49 5.37 11.57
CA LYS A 112 -6.66 6.26 12.71
C LYS A 112 -5.42 7.11 12.89
N GLU A 113 -5.63 8.41 13.00
CA GLU A 113 -4.54 9.33 13.27
C GLU A 113 -3.98 9.14 14.69
N GLY A 114 -2.66 9.18 14.81
CA GLY A 114 -1.95 9.05 16.07
C GLY A 114 -1.76 7.59 16.52
N SER A 115 -1.95 6.64 15.62
CA SER A 115 -1.73 5.22 15.87
C SER A 115 -0.24 4.85 15.70
N PRO A 116 0.20 3.70 16.25
CA PRO A 116 1.56 3.20 16.05
C PRO A 116 1.88 2.78 14.60
N ASP A 117 0.87 2.62 13.73
CA ASP A 117 1.05 2.27 12.31
C ASP A 117 1.00 3.49 11.36
N ASP A 118 0.94 4.70 11.90
CA ASP A 118 1.15 5.93 11.14
C ASP A 118 2.53 5.94 10.47
N ILE A 119 2.55 6.22 9.17
CA ILE A 119 3.79 6.21 8.36
C ILE A 119 4.11 7.63 7.93
N ARG A 120 5.25 8.16 8.38
CA ARG A 120 5.66 9.56 8.19
C ARG A 120 6.86 9.68 7.26
N ASP A 121 6.99 10.83 6.59
CA ASP A 121 8.10 11.12 5.66
C ASP A 121 9.50 11.05 6.30
N ASN A 122 9.61 11.28 7.61
CA ASN A 122 10.87 11.39 8.34
C ASN A 122 11.23 10.16 9.18
N MET A 123 10.53 9.04 8.99
CA MET A 123 10.82 7.80 9.73
C MET A 123 12.15 7.18 9.31
N ARG A 124 12.83 6.57 10.28
CA ARG A 124 14.03 5.77 10.01
C ARG A 124 13.63 4.40 9.43
N GLN A 125 14.54 3.81 8.65
CA GLN A 125 14.30 2.48 8.09
C GLN A 125 13.98 1.41 9.14
N SER A 126 14.54 1.52 10.35
CA SER A 126 14.23 0.63 11.48
C SER A 126 12.78 0.73 11.95
N GLU A 127 12.19 1.93 11.92
CA GLU A 127 10.81 2.15 12.33
C GLU A 127 9.85 1.62 11.27
N ILE A 128 10.16 1.88 10.00
CA ILE A 128 9.40 1.35 8.84
C ILE A 128 9.39 -0.18 8.88
N ASN A 129 10.55 -0.82 9.13
CA ASN A 129 10.63 -2.27 9.21
C ASN A 129 9.83 -2.82 10.41
N LYS A 130 9.87 -2.12 11.55
CA LYS A 130 9.06 -2.50 12.72
C LYS A 130 7.56 -2.47 12.40
N ILE A 131 7.08 -1.45 11.71
CA ILE A 131 5.67 -1.34 11.28
C ILE A 131 5.31 -2.42 10.25
N ALA A 132 6.21 -2.71 9.32
CA ALA A 132 6.02 -3.76 8.30
C ALA A 132 5.92 -5.18 8.87
N GLU A 133 6.39 -5.40 10.10
CA GLU A 133 6.38 -6.68 10.80
C GLU A 133 5.22 -6.81 11.82
N MET A 134 4.40 -5.76 12.01
CA MET A 134 3.19 -5.78 12.85
C MET A 134 1.99 -6.42 12.14
#